data_AF-A0AAV6D8I2-F1
#
_entry.id   AF-A0AAV6D8I2-F1
#
_cell.length_a   1.000
_cell.length_b   1.000
_cell.length_c   1.000
_cell.angle_alpha   90.00
_cell.angle_beta   90.00
_cell.angle_gamma   90.00
#
_symmetry.space_group_name_H-M   'P 1'
#
loop_
_entity.id
_entity.type
_entity.pdbx_description
1 polymer ?
#
loop_
_entity_poly.entity_id
_entity_poly.type
_entity_poly.pdbx_seq_one_letter_code
_entity_poly.pdbx_strand_id
1 'polypeptide(L)'
;MKNFWFHWILAGLLATAFALEAISFFLPLRFVWLETALILLAAGSSITALLRQLPAQNVLFAAFIIALAGGIISTVGEKFGVPFGSFIVGVESRPRIFGTVSWAMPLIWMVAILNSRGVARLILRPWRKTKTYGFRLIGFTAALTAAFDFAFEPFATRVKHYWFWEPTKLSWQGAPLVNFLAWAIVTALILAFVTPLLINKQLSKRSAPDFHPLGIWVGAVLIFGIGSAVHGLWMAAAVDAAIGIVTAIFAVRGAKW
;
A
#
# COMPACT_ATOMS: atom_id res chain seq x y z
N MET A 1 -4.55 -27.70 -3.85
CA MET A 1 -5.70 -27.61 -2.91
C MET A 1 -5.34 -27.02 -1.54
N LYS A 2 -4.22 -27.36 -0.88
CA LYS A 2 -3.89 -26.85 0.48
C LYS A 2 -3.81 -25.32 0.62
N ASN A 3 -3.38 -24.58 -0.42
CA ASN A 3 -3.21 -23.12 -0.32
C ASN A 3 -4.51 -22.30 -0.47
N PHE A 4 -5.62 -22.90 -0.90
CA PHE A 4 -6.85 -22.16 -1.16
C PHE A 4 -7.54 -21.70 0.13
N TRP A 5 -7.70 -22.61 1.09
CA TRP A 5 -8.34 -22.33 2.39
C TRP A 5 -7.55 -21.33 3.23
N PHE A 6 -6.22 -21.46 3.25
CA PHE A 6 -5.34 -20.57 4.01
C PHE A 6 -5.49 -19.10 3.59
N HIS A 7 -5.58 -18.84 2.29
CA HIS A 7 -5.77 -17.49 1.78
C HIS A 7 -7.11 -16.87 2.24
N TRP A 8 -8.21 -17.62 2.19
CA TRP A 8 -9.52 -17.11 2.60
C TRP A 8 -9.61 -16.88 4.11
N ILE A 9 -8.94 -17.70 4.91
CA ILE A 9 -8.80 -17.48 6.35
C ILE A 9 -8.07 -16.16 6.61
N LEU A 10 -6.93 -15.93 5.95
CA LEU A 10 -6.18 -14.66 6.08
C LEU A 10 -7.01 -13.46 5.61
N ALA A 11 -7.74 -13.59 4.50
CA ALA A 11 -8.60 -12.53 3.98
C ALA A 11 -9.75 -12.22 4.96
N GLY A 12 -10.36 -13.24 5.57
CA GLY A 12 -11.38 -13.09 6.60
C GLY A 12 -10.83 -12.41 7.86
N LEU A 13 -9.68 -12.86 8.36
CA LEU A 13 -9.00 -12.24 9.50
C LEU A 13 -8.63 -10.78 9.22
N LEU A 14 -8.15 -10.48 8.01
CA LEU A 14 -7.83 -9.12 7.59
C LEU A 14 -9.10 -8.24 7.52
N ALA A 15 -10.20 -8.75 6.98
CA ALA A 15 -11.46 -8.03 6.95
C ALA A 15 -11.97 -7.73 8.37
N THR A 16 -11.85 -8.69 9.29
CA THR A 16 -12.15 -8.49 10.71
C THR A 16 -11.22 -7.44 11.34
N ALA A 17 -9.92 -7.48 11.05
CA ALA A 17 -8.97 -6.49 11.55
C ALA A 17 -9.29 -5.08 11.05
N PHE A 18 -9.66 -4.92 9.77
CA PHE A 18 -10.15 -3.65 9.25
C PHE A 18 -11.42 -3.17 9.96
N ALA A 19 -12.40 -4.04 10.16
CA ALA A 19 -13.64 -3.69 10.85
C ALA A 19 -13.38 -3.27 12.31
N LEU A 20 -12.52 -4.02 13.03
CA LEU A 20 -12.13 -3.69 14.39
C LEU A 20 -11.39 -2.36 14.48
N GLU A 21 -10.47 -2.07 13.55
CA GLU A 21 -9.73 -0.80 13.54
C GLU A 21 -10.66 0.36 13.18
N ALA A 22 -11.61 0.17 12.27
CA ALA A 22 -12.61 1.19 11.97
C ALA A 22 -13.48 1.50 13.20
N ILE A 23 -13.92 0.47 13.92
CA ILE A 23 -14.76 0.60 15.12
C ILE A 23 -13.97 1.21 16.29
N SER A 24 -12.67 0.92 16.41
CA SER A 24 -11.83 1.44 17.50
C SER A 24 -11.68 2.97 17.48
N PHE A 25 -11.94 3.64 16.35
CA PHE A 25 -12.00 5.10 16.30
C PHE A 25 -13.24 5.69 16.97
N PHE A 26 -14.35 4.96 17.03
CA PHE A 26 -15.62 5.46 17.57
C PHE A 26 -15.89 4.99 19.00
N LEU A 27 -15.28 3.88 19.41
CA LEU A 27 -15.43 3.30 20.73
C LEU A 27 -14.12 3.44 21.51
N PRO A 28 -14.14 3.51 22.85
CA PRO A 28 -12.94 3.57 23.68
C PRO A 28 -12.22 2.21 23.76
N LEU A 29 -12.05 1.52 22.62
CA LEU A 29 -11.39 0.23 22.50
C LEU A 29 -9.91 0.46 22.16
N ARG A 30 -9.01 0.09 23.07
CA ARG A 30 -7.56 0.20 22.85
C ARG A 30 -6.96 -1.18 22.59
N PHE A 31 -6.78 -1.53 21.32
CA PHE A 31 -6.11 -2.76 20.91
C PHE A 31 -4.67 -2.46 20.47
N VAL A 32 -3.72 -2.52 21.40
CA VAL A 32 -2.29 -2.22 21.13
C VAL A 32 -1.69 -3.12 20.03
N TRP A 33 -2.22 -4.33 19.85
CA TRP A 33 -1.74 -5.30 18.86
C TRP A 33 -2.44 -5.21 17.51
N LEU A 34 -3.55 -4.47 17.40
CA LEU A 34 -4.43 -4.50 16.22
C LEU A 34 -3.75 -3.92 14.99
N GLU A 35 -3.01 -2.84 15.16
CA GLU A 35 -2.23 -2.24 14.09
C GLU A 35 -1.16 -3.20 13.55
N THR A 36 -0.40 -3.82 14.44
CA THR A 36 0.59 -4.84 14.09
C THR A 36 -0.05 -6.00 13.35
N ALA A 37 -1.19 -6.49 13.85
CA ALA A 37 -1.95 -7.55 13.22
C ALA A 37 -2.45 -7.13 11.82
N LEU A 38 -2.95 -5.89 11.66
CA LEU A 38 -3.45 -5.38 10.40
C LEU A 38 -2.34 -5.34 9.34
N ILE A 39 -1.14 -4.84 9.69
CA ILE A 39 0.01 -4.80 8.78
C ILE A 39 0.46 -6.22 8.39
N LEU A 40 0.60 -7.12 9.37
CA LEU A 40 1.03 -8.50 9.12
C LEU A 40 0.00 -9.29 8.30
N LEU A 41 -1.28 -9.12 8.60
CA LEU A 41 -2.38 -9.75 7.87
C LEU A 41 -2.48 -9.19 6.45
N ALA A 42 -2.35 -7.86 6.27
CA ALA A 42 -2.34 -7.24 4.95
C ALA A 42 -1.16 -7.75 4.11
N ALA A 43 0.03 -7.80 4.70
CA ALA A 43 1.23 -8.36 4.07
C ALA A 43 1.04 -9.83 3.66
N GLY A 44 0.66 -10.69 4.61
CA GLY A 44 0.46 -12.12 4.38
C GLY A 44 -0.67 -12.40 3.38
N SER A 45 -1.77 -11.66 3.46
CA SER A 45 -2.89 -11.76 2.52
C SER A 45 -2.48 -11.32 1.11
N SER A 46 -1.70 -10.24 0.97
CA SER A 46 -1.15 -9.80 -0.33
C SER A 46 -0.25 -10.87 -0.96
N ILE A 47 0.64 -11.46 -0.17
CA ILE A 47 1.55 -12.51 -0.63
C ILE A 47 0.75 -13.75 -1.05
N THR A 48 -0.13 -14.25 -0.18
CA THR A 48 -0.92 -15.46 -0.47
C THR A 48 -1.83 -15.28 -1.68
N ALA A 49 -2.38 -14.09 -1.89
CA ALA A 49 -3.15 -13.79 -3.10
C ALA A 49 -2.32 -13.97 -4.37
N LEU A 50 -1.07 -13.48 -4.38
CA LEU A 50 -0.14 -13.62 -5.50
C LEU A 50 0.37 -15.05 -5.67
N LEU A 51 0.59 -15.80 -4.58
CA LEU A 51 0.99 -17.21 -4.61
C LEU A 51 -0.03 -18.11 -5.32
N ARG A 52 -1.31 -17.69 -5.43
CA ARG A 52 -2.32 -18.40 -6.22
C ARG A 52 -2.11 -18.26 -7.74
N GLN A 53 -1.34 -17.27 -8.18
CA GLN A 53 -1.20 -16.89 -9.59
C GLN A 53 0.23 -17.06 -10.11
N LEU A 54 1.23 -17.10 -9.23
CA LEU A 54 2.64 -17.04 -9.58
C LEU A 54 3.44 -18.05 -8.74
N PRO A 55 4.60 -18.51 -9.23
CA PRO A 55 5.50 -19.38 -8.47
C PRO A 55 5.92 -18.73 -7.14
N ALA A 56 6.00 -19.54 -6.09
CA ALA A 56 6.29 -19.03 -4.74
C ALA A 56 7.62 -18.30 -4.63
N GLN A 57 8.67 -18.84 -5.27
CA GLN A 57 9.99 -18.23 -5.31
C GLN A 57 9.93 -16.80 -5.87
N ASN A 58 9.20 -16.58 -6.98
CA ASN A 58 9.08 -15.27 -7.60
C ASN A 58 8.34 -14.27 -6.71
N VAL A 59 7.24 -14.71 -6.08
CA VAL A 59 6.43 -13.85 -5.21
C VAL A 59 7.22 -13.44 -3.98
N LEU A 60 7.85 -14.41 -3.31
CA LEU A 60 8.64 -14.15 -2.11
C LEU A 60 9.87 -13.29 -2.42
N PHE A 61 10.54 -13.53 -3.56
CA PHE A 61 11.69 -12.73 -3.95
C PHE A 61 11.29 -11.29 -4.33
N ALA A 62 10.19 -11.11 -5.06
CA ALA A 62 9.67 -9.78 -5.35
C ALA A 62 9.23 -9.04 -4.08
N ALA A 63 8.52 -9.72 -3.18
CA ALA A 63 8.11 -9.17 -1.88
C ALA A 63 9.33 -8.75 -1.04
N PHE A 64 10.38 -9.59 -1.00
CA PHE A 64 11.64 -9.28 -0.33
C PHE A 64 12.33 -8.04 -0.92
N ILE A 65 12.46 -7.95 -2.25
CA ILE A 65 13.07 -6.78 -2.91
C ILE A 65 12.28 -5.51 -2.60
N ILE A 66 10.95 -5.56 -2.67
CA ILE A 66 10.10 -4.40 -2.37
C ILE A 66 10.28 -3.97 -0.90
N ALA A 67 10.20 -4.92 0.04
CA ALA A 67 10.34 -4.64 1.46
C ALA A 67 11.74 -4.09 1.79
N LEU A 68 12.79 -4.68 1.21
CA LEU A 68 14.17 -4.24 1.37
C LEU A 68 14.38 -2.82 0.82
N ALA A 69 13.96 -2.57 -0.43
CA ALA A 69 14.11 -1.26 -1.06
C ALA A 69 13.30 -0.19 -0.34
N GLY A 70 12.04 -0.49 0.05
CA GLY A 70 11.20 0.39 0.85
C GLY A 70 11.81 0.71 2.21
N GLY A 71 12.34 -0.29 2.91
CA GLY A 71 13.04 -0.09 4.18
C GLY A 71 14.30 0.76 4.05
N ILE A 72 15.14 0.49 3.04
CA ILE A 72 16.37 1.25 2.77
C ILE A 72 16.03 2.71 2.48
N ILE A 73 15.12 2.97 1.53
CA ILE A 73 14.80 4.34 1.13
C ILE A 73 14.16 5.13 2.27
N SER A 74 13.29 4.51 3.07
CA SER A 74 12.74 5.13 4.28
C SER A 74 13.82 5.48 5.30
N THR A 75 14.82 4.61 5.47
CA THR A 75 15.96 4.88 6.37
C THR A 75 16.85 6.02 5.85
N VAL A 76 17.06 6.09 4.54
CA VAL A 76 17.78 7.20 3.90
C VAL A 76 16.99 8.50 4.09
N GLY A 77 15.67 8.45 3.91
CA GLY A 77 14.76 9.57 4.17
C GLY A 77 14.85 10.08 5.60
N GLU A 78 14.79 9.16 6.58
CA GLU A 78 14.89 9.50 8.00
C GLU A 78 16.24 10.15 8.35
N LYS A 79 17.35 9.62 7.81
CA LYS A 79 18.70 10.08 8.18
C LYS A 79 19.14 11.34 7.46
N PHE A 80 18.73 11.51 6.20
CA PHE A 80 19.27 12.53 5.31
C PHE A 80 18.23 13.51 4.79
N GLY A 81 16.93 13.29 5.05
CA GLY A 81 15.84 14.11 4.53
C GLY A 81 15.64 14.00 3.01
N VAL A 82 16.30 13.04 2.35
CA VAL A 82 16.24 12.83 0.89
C VAL A 82 15.73 11.41 0.63
N PRO A 83 14.86 11.15 -0.35
CA PRO A 83 14.29 12.10 -1.33
C PRO A 83 13.00 12.81 -0.87
N PHE A 84 12.52 12.53 0.34
CA PHE A 84 11.16 12.88 0.75
C PHE A 84 11.01 14.28 1.37
N GLY A 85 12.10 14.86 1.86
CA GLY A 85 12.11 15.99 2.80
C GLY A 85 12.52 15.54 4.21
N SER A 86 12.93 16.49 5.04
CA SER A 86 13.31 16.24 6.43
C SER A 86 12.08 15.97 7.31
N PHE A 87 12.17 14.96 8.17
CA PHE A 87 11.15 14.64 9.17
C PHE A 87 11.77 14.05 10.44
N ILE A 88 11.02 14.16 11.53
CA ILE A 88 11.39 13.61 12.84
C ILE A 88 10.51 12.39 13.09
N VAL A 89 11.14 11.26 13.43
CA VAL A 89 10.41 10.03 13.75
C VAL A 89 9.74 10.15 15.11
N GLY A 90 8.44 9.86 15.15
CA GLY A 90 7.63 9.88 16.35
C GLY A 90 7.91 8.71 17.28
N VAL A 91 7.43 8.84 18.52
CA VAL A 91 7.61 7.84 19.58
C VAL A 91 6.91 6.52 19.27
N GLU A 92 5.81 6.57 18.54
CA GLU A 92 5.01 5.38 18.20
C GLU A 92 5.68 4.50 17.13
N SER A 93 6.57 5.06 16.32
CA SER A 93 7.32 4.34 15.27
C SER A 93 8.55 3.58 15.77
N ARG A 94 8.71 3.45 17.10
CA ARG A 94 9.97 3.09 17.76
C ARG A 94 10.46 1.64 17.64
N PRO A 95 9.64 0.59 17.43
CA PRO A 95 10.24 -0.73 17.24
C PRO A 95 11.07 -0.72 15.93
N ARG A 96 12.38 -0.92 16.05
CA ARG A 96 13.30 -0.82 14.90
C ARG A 96 13.93 -2.17 14.60
N ILE A 97 13.98 -2.53 13.32
CA ILE A 97 14.77 -3.66 12.82
C ILE A 97 16.24 -3.23 12.85
N PHE A 98 17.07 -4.00 13.55
CA PHE A 98 18.50 -3.71 13.76
C PHE A 98 18.79 -2.28 14.26
N GLY A 99 17.86 -1.69 15.03
CA GLY A 99 17.99 -0.32 15.54
C GLY A 99 17.96 0.79 14.49
N THR A 100 17.73 0.48 13.21
CA THR A 100 17.86 1.45 12.10
C THR A 100 16.55 1.70 11.37
N VAL A 101 15.81 0.66 10.98
CA VAL A 101 14.62 0.78 10.14
C VAL A 101 13.36 0.60 10.99
N SER A 102 12.36 1.49 10.87
CA SER A 102 11.04 1.22 11.47
C SER A 102 10.47 -0.08 10.90
N TRP A 103 10.10 -1.02 11.78
CA TRP A 103 9.74 -2.38 11.36
C TRP A 103 8.54 -2.45 10.41
N ALA A 104 7.61 -1.50 10.55
CA ALA A 104 6.39 -1.43 9.78
C ALA A 104 6.64 -0.95 8.34
N MET A 105 7.64 -0.09 8.11
CA MET A 105 7.88 0.55 6.81
C MET A 105 8.11 -0.45 5.68
N PRO A 106 9.01 -1.45 5.79
CA PRO A 106 9.17 -2.49 4.77
C PRO A 106 7.86 -3.17 4.38
N LEU A 107 7.00 -3.44 5.37
CA LEU A 107 5.74 -4.16 5.18
C LEU A 107 4.65 -3.26 4.57
N ILE A 108 4.55 -2.01 5.03
CA ILE A 108 3.62 -1.01 4.47
C ILE A 108 3.91 -0.81 2.98
N TRP A 109 5.18 -0.61 2.59
CA TRP A 109 5.54 -0.41 1.19
C TRP A 109 5.34 -1.66 0.34
N MET A 110 5.56 -2.84 0.92
CA MET A 110 5.20 -4.09 0.27
C MET A 110 3.69 -4.19 0.01
N VAL A 111 2.86 -3.89 1.00
CA VAL A 111 1.40 -3.88 0.87
C VAL A 111 0.98 -2.83 -0.16
N ALA A 112 1.46 -1.60 -0.06
CA ALA A 112 1.11 -0.50 -0.95
C ALA A 112 1.44 -0.85 -2.41
N ILE A 113 2.68 -1.28 -2.71
CA ILE A 113 3.13 -1.52 -4.08
C ILE A 113 2.46 -2.77 -4.68
N LEU A 114 2.39 -3.88 -3.95
CA LEU A 114 1.78 -5.11 -4.47
C LEU A 114 0.28 -4.93 -4.75
N ASN A 115 -0.43 -4.24 -3.86
CA ASN A 115 -1.86 -4.01 -4.03
C ASN A 115 -2.16 -2.95 -5.08
N SER A 116 -1.39 -1.85 -5.13
CA SER A 116 -1.46 -0.88 -6.23
C SER A 116 -1.23 -1.55 -7.58
N ARG A 117 -0.29 -2.51 -7.69
CA ARG A 117 -0.08 -3.27 -8.93
C ARG A 117 -1.29 -4.15 -9.26
N GLY A 118 -1.87 -4.79 -8.26
CA GLY A 118 -3.09 -5.58 -8.41
C GLY A 118 -4.25 -4.75 -8.95
N VAL A 119 -4.48 -3.58 -8.36
CA VAL A 119 -5.49 -2.61 -8.79
C VAL A 119 -5.19 -2.09 -10.20
N ALA A 120 -3.95 -1.71 -10.50
CA ALA A 120 -3.54 -1.28 -11.84
C ALA A 120 -3.81 -2.37 -12.89
N ARG A 121 -3.62 -3.67 -12.58
CA ARG A 121 -3.97 -4.78 -13.48
C ARG A 121 -5.48 -4.89 -13.72
N LEU A 122 -6.33 -4.53 -12.75
CA LEU A 122 -7.78 -4.51 -12.92
C LEU A 122 -8.20 -3.34 -13.81
N ILE A 123 -7.72 -2.14 -13.52
CA ILE A 123 -7.97 -0.93 -14.31
C ILE A 123 -7.50 -1.15 -15.75
N LEU A 124 -6.27 -1.63 -15.94
CA LEU A 124 -5.66 -1.78 -17.26
C LEU A 124 -6.03 -3.08 -18.00
N ARG A 125 -6.94 -3.90 -17.45
CA ARG A 125 -7.35 -5.17 -18.06
C ARG A 125 -7.80 -5.02 -19.53
N PRO A 126 -8.58 -3.99 -19.93
CA PRO A 126 -8.98 -3.79 -21.33
C PRO A 126 -7.79 -3.61 -22.29
N TRP A 127 -6.67 -3.09 -21.81
CA TRP A 127 -5.49 -2.75 -22.62
C TRP A 127 -4.36 -3.80 -22.54
N ARG A 128 -4.62 -5.00 -22.01
CA ARG A 128 -3.61 -6.06 -21.83
C ARG A 128 -2.86 -6.49 -23.09
N LYS A 129 -3.49 -6.36 -24.26
CA LYS A 129 -2.93 -6.79 -25.54
C LYS A 129 -2.04 -5.72 -26.21
N THR A 130 -1.94 -4.53 -25.63
CA THR A 130 -1.13 -3.43 -26.21
C THR A 130 0.36 -3.66 -25.96
N LYS A 131 1.21 -3.31 -26.94
CA LYS A 131 2.68 -3.44 -26.82
C LYS A 131 3.27 -2.64 -25.65
N THR A 132 2.60 -1.56 -25.24
CA THR A 132 3.02 -0.67 -24.14
C THR A 132 2.41 -1.03 -22.79
N TYR A 133 1.70 -2.16 -22.67
CA TYR A 133 1.01 -2.56 -21.44
C TYR A 133 1.94 -2.63 -20.22
N GLY A 134 3.15 -3.15 -20.38
CA GLY A 134 4.14 -3.23 -19.29
C GLY A 134 4.47 -1.86 -18.69
N PHE A 135 4.80 -0.89 -19.53
CA PHE A 135 5.10 0.49 -19.10
C PHE A 135 3.87 1.17 -18.49
N ARG A 136 2.68 0.99 -19.08
CA ARG A 136 1.42 1.49 -18.52
C ARG A 136 1.16 0.91 -17.14
N LEU A 137 1.41 -0.39 -16.95
CA LEU A 137 1.23 -1.05 -15.67
C LEU A 137 2.18 -0.49 -14.61
N ILE A 138 3.46 -0.27 -14.95
CA ILE A 138 4.43 0.36 -14.05
C ILE A 138 3.98 1.77 -13.67
N GLY A 139 3.63 2.61 -14.67
CA GLY A 139 3.21 3.99 -14.44
C GLY A 139 1.94 4.10 -13.60
N PHE A 140 0.90 3.31 -13.90
CA PHE A 140 -0.32 3.29 -13.09
C PHE A 140 -0.08 2.75 -11.69
N THR A 141 0.80 1.76 -11.52
CA THR A 141 1.14 1.26 -10.19
C THR A 141 1.85 2.34 -9.38
N ALA A 142 2.81 3.04 -9.96
CA ALA A 142 3.52 4.15 -9.32
C ALA A 142 2.56 5.29 -8.92
N ALA A 143 1.65 5.67 -9.81
CA ALA A 143 0.63 6.67 -9.53
C ALA A 143 -0.33 6.25 -8.40
N LEU A 144 -0.78 4.98 -8.39
CA LEU A 144 -1.63 4.45 -7.33
C LEU A 144 -0.91 4.32 -5.99
N THR A 145 0.38 3.97 -5.99
CA THR A 145 1.19 3.96 -4.77
C THR A 145 1.38 5.38 -4.23
N ALA A 146 1.63 6.36 -5.10
CA ALA A 146 1.71 7.77 -4.68
C ALA A 146 0.35 8.29 -4.17
N ALA A 147 -0.77 7.87 -4.77
CA ALA A 147 -2.11 8.21 -4.26
C ALA A 147 -2.40 7.53 -2.91
N PHE A 148 -1.91 6.30 -2.71
CA PHE A 148 -1.97 5.62 -1.42
C PHE A 148 -1.18 6.39 -0.36
N ASP A 149 0.04 6.80 -0.68
CA ASP A 149 0.89 7.62 0.18
C ASP A 149 0.25 8.99 0.49
N PHE A 150 -0.35 9.63 -0.52
CA PHE A 150 -1.10 10.89 -0.36
C PHE A 150 -2.26 10.80 0.64
N ALA A 151 -2.98 9.66 0.63
CA ALA A 151 -4.04 9.37 1.61
C ALA A 151 -3.48 8.98 2.98
N PHE A 152 -2.33 8.29 2.99
CA PHE A 152 -1.70 7.80 4.21
C PHE A 152 -1.09 8.93 5.06
N GLU A 153 -0.50 9.95 4.45
CA GLU A 153 0.27 10.99 5.15
C GLU A 153 -0.50 11.73 6.27
N PRO A 154 -1.73 12.24 6.06
CA PRO A 154 -2.49 12.89 7.14
C PRO A 154 -2.76 11.93 8.29
N PHE A 155 -3.09 10.67 8.00
CA PHE A 155 -3.31 9.64 9.00
C PHE A 155 -2.02 9.33 9.78
N ALA A 156 -0.93 9.08 9.08
CA ALA A 156 0.36 8.75 9.69
C ALA A 156 0.89 9.86 10.61
N THR A 157 0.81 11.12 10.17
CA THR A 157 1.44 12.25 10.89
C THR A 157 0.53 12.87 11.97
N ARG A 158 -0.78 12.96 11.71
CA ARG A 158 -1.72 13.66 12.60
C ARG A 158 -2.57 12.74 13.46
N VAL A 159 -2.83 11.50 13.02
CA VAL A 159 -3.65 10.54 13.79
C VAL A 159 -2.75 9.60 14.58
N LYS A 160 -1.78 8.98 13.92
CA LYS A 160 -0.90 7.98 14.55
C LYS A 160 0.44 8.53 15.02
N HIS A 161 0.79 9.77 14.65
CA HIS A 161 2.02 10.44 15.06
C HIS A 161 3.29 9.63 14.79
N TYR A 162 3.33 8.91 13.67
CA TYR A 162 4.46 8.09 13.31
C TYR A 162 5.70 8.92 12.97
N TRP A 163 5.51 10.07 12.33
CA TRP A 163 6.54 11.07 12.06
C TRP A 163 5.93 12.46 11.93
N PHE A 164 6.80 13.45 11.99
CA PHE A 164 6.47 14.86 11.85
C PHE A 164 7.38 15.49 10.80
N TRP A 165 6.80 16.05 9.76
CA TRP A 165 7.54 16.76 8.72
C TRP A 165 8.03 18.12 9.20
N GLU A 166 9.23 18.49 8.75
CA GLU A 166 9.67 19.86 8.89
C GLU A 166 8.86 20.80 7.97
N PRO A 167 8.57 22.04 8.40
CA PRO A 167 7.80 22.98 7.59
C PRO A 167 8.44 23.24 6.22
N THR A 168 7.65 23.07 5.15
CA THR A 168 8.07 23.37 3.78
C THR A 168 7.05 24.28 3.09
N LYS A 169 7.49 24.99 2.03
CA LYS A 169 6.64 25.95 1.30
C LYS A 169 5.46 25.31 0.58
N LEU A 170 5.63 24.07 0.10
CA LEU A 170 4.61 23.32 -0.64
C LEU A 170 4.36 22.00 0.09
N SER A 171 3.26 21.94 0.83
CA SER A 171 2.89 20.78 1.63
C SER A 171 1.40 20.44 1.52
N TRP A 172 1.11 19.16 1.64
CA TRP A 172 -0.23 18.59 1.81
C TRP A 172 -0.38 18.17 3.26
N GLN A 173 -1.23 18.87 4.03
CA GLN A 173 -1.48 18.59 5.44
C GLN A 173 -0.22 18.52 6.35
N GLY A 174 0.90 19.09 5.88
CA GLY A 174 2.22 19.05 6.52
C GLY A 174 3.25 18.24 5.75
N ALA A 175 2.85 17.25 4.94
CA ALA A 175 3.76 16.45 4.15
C ALA A 175 4.26 17.20 2.90
N PRO A 176 5.58 17.29 2.64
CA PRO A 176 6.11 17.93 1.45
C PRO A 176 5.58 17.28 0.17
N LEU A 177 5.21 18.06 -0.85
CA LEU A 177 4.72 17.48 -2.11
C LEU A 177 5.76 16.60 -2.83
N VAL A 178 7.05 16.86 -2.57
CA VAL A 178 8.16 16.05 -3.11
C VAL A 178 8.14 14.61 -2.59
N ASN A 179 7.56 14.36 -1.40
CA ASN A 179 7.41 13.01 -0.85
C ASN A 179 6.63 12.09 -1.81
N PHE A 180 5.48 12.55 -2.28
CA PHE A 180 4.61 11.77 -3.17
C PHE A 180 5.27 11.52 -4.53
N LEU A 181 5.95 12.54 -5.08
CA LEU A 181 6.69 12.40 -6.33
C LEU A 181 7.86 11.42 -6.17
N ALA A 182 8.59 11.50 -5.06
CA ALA A 182 9.67 10.60 -4.74
C ALA A 182 9.16 9.15 -4.62
N TRP A 183 8.05 8.90 -3.92
CA TRP A 183 7.45 7.57 -3.85
C TRP A 183 6.96 7.05 -5.19
N ALA A 184 6.44 7.90 -6.08
CA ALA A 184 6.11 7.51 -7.45
C ALA A 184 7.37 7.02 -8.21
N ILE A 185 8.46 7.78 -8.16
CA ILE A 185 9.73 7.46 -8.83
C ILE A 185 10.34 6.19 -8.24
N VAL A 186 10.45 6.12 -6.91
CA VAL A 186 10.97 4.95 -6.18
C VAL A 186 10.16 3.70 -6.52
N THR A 187 8.82 3.81 -6.54
CA THR A 187 7.95 2.69 -6.93
C THR A 187 8.22 2.25 -8.36
N ALA A 188 8.35 3.19 -9.31
CA ALA A 188 8.66 2.86 -10.70
C ALA A 188 10.01 2.14 -10.84
N LEU A 189 11.04 2.59 -10.10
CA LEU A 189 12.36 1.96 -10.07
C LEU A 189 12.29 0.56 -9.48
N ILE A 190 11.65 0.37 -8.32
CA ILE A 190 11.45 -0.96 -7.72
C ILE A 190 10.75 -1.89 -8.71
N LEU A 191 9.68 -1.41 -9.35
CA LEU A 191 8.92 -2.17 -10.34
C LEU A 191 9.73 -2.53 -11.59
N ALA A 192 10.67 -1.69 -12.03
CA ALA A 192 11.55 -2.03 -13.13
C ALA A 192 12.36 -3.31 -12.84
N PHE A 193 12.78 -3.51 -11.59
CA PHE A 193 13.50 -4.71 -11.16
C PHE A 193 12.59 -5.90 -10.85
N VAL A 194 11.42 -5.69 -10.22
CA VAL A 194 10.57 -6.82 -9.78
C VAL A 194 9.56 -7.28 -10.84
N THR A 195 9.26 -6.46 -11.86
CA THR A 195 8.27 -6.82 -12.89
C THR A 195 8.59 -8.15 -13.59
N PRO A 196 9.84 -8.46 -13.99
CA PRO A 196 10.18 -9.75 -14.60
C PRO A 196 9.80 -10.96 -13.73
N LEU A 197 9.90 -10.84 -12.40
CA LEU A 197 9.52 -11.87 -11.45
C LEU A 197 8.00 -12.04 -11.38
N LEU A 198 7.27 -10.92 -11.51
CA LEU A 198 5.81 -10.84 -11.35
C LEU A 198 5.02 -11.05 -12.65
N ILE A 199 5.68 -11.48 -13.73
CA ILE A 199 5.03 -11.87 -14.98
C ILE A 199 4.64 -13.35 -14.88
N ASN A 200 3.36 -13.63 -15.10
CA ASN A 200 2.90 -15.01 -15.22
C ASN A 200 3.30 -15.55 -16.61
N LYS A 201 4.26 -16.48 -16.64
CA LYS A 201 4.74 -17.14 -17.86
C LYS A 201 3.77 -18.21 -18.37
N GLN A 202 2.85 -18.68 -17.53
CA GLN A 202 1.83 -19.69 -17.87
C GLN A 202 0.57 -18.99 -18.40
N LEU A 203 0.67 -18.41 -19.60
CA LEU A 203 -0.35 -17.57 -20.25
C LEU A 203 -1.61 -18.33 -20.75
N SER A 204 -1.79 -19.63 -20.46
CA SER A 204 -2.78 -20.44 -21.19
C SER A 204 -4.24 -20.36 -20.71
N LYS A 205 -4.53 -19.74 -19.55
CA LYS A 205 -5.92 -19.60 -19.06
C LYS A 205 -6.28 -18.15 -18.83
N ARG A 206 -7.43 -17.73 -19.38
CA ARG A 206 -8.05 -16.42 -19.14
C ARG A 206 -8.35 -16.31 -17.64
N SER A 207 -7.40 -15.78 -16.87
CA SER A 207 -7.56 -15.68 -15.43
C SER A 207 -8.69 -14.70 -15.10
N ALA A 208 -9.59 -15.14 -14.22
CA ALA A 208 -10.65 -14.29 -13.67
C ALA A 208 -10.04 -13.04 -13.03
N PRO A 209 -10.73 -11.89 -13.05
CA PRO A 209 -10.25 -10.71 -12.35
C PRO A 209 -10.17 -10.98 -10.84
N ASP A 210 -9.01 -10.68 -10.25
CA ASP A 210 -8.78 -10.85 -8.81
C ASP A 210 -8.96 -9.52 -8.10
N PHE A 211 -10.06 -9.39 -7.35
CA PHE A 211 -10.42 -8.18 -6.61
C PHE A 211 -9.76 -8.10 -5.23
N HIS A 212 -9.03 -9.13 -4.80
CA HIS A 212 -8.39 -9.13 -3.49
C HIS A 212 -7.47 -7.93 -3.25
N PRO A 213 -6.59 -7.55 -4.22
CA PRO A 213 -5.76 -6.36 -4.06
C PRO A 213 -6.54 -5.05 -3.94
N LEU A 214 -7.68 -4.96 -4.61
CA LEU A 214 -8.56 -3.80 -4.51
C LEU A 214 -9.17 -3.70 -3.11
N GLY A 215 -9.60 -4.82 -2.52
CA GLY A 215 -10.13 -4.86 -1.17
C GLY A 215 -9.12 -4.40 -0.11
N ILE A 216 -7.86 -4.85 -0.20
CA ILE A 216 -6.80 -4.39 0.71
C ILE A 216 -6.51 -2.90 0.52
N TRP A 217 -6.35 -2.47 -0.74
CA TRP A 217 -5.99 -1.08 -1.06
C TRP A 217 -7.08 -0.10 -0.62
N VAL A 218 -8.36 -0.37 -0.97
CA VAL A 218 -9.49 0.47 -0.57
C VAL A 218 -9.75 0.37 0.94
N GLY A 219 -9.58 -0.81 1.54
CA GLY A 219 -9.71 -1.00 2.99
C GLY A 219 -8.73 -0.13 3.78
N ALA A 220 -7.47 -0.08 3.34
CA ALA A 220 -6.46 0.79 3.95
C ALA A 220 -6.82 2.29 3.80
N VAL A 221 -7.15 2.75 2.59
CA VAL A 221 -7.55 4.14 2.34
C VAL A 221 -8.80 4.52 3.16
N LEU A 222 -9.74 3.59 3.33
CA LEU A 222 -10.92 3.79 4.16
C LEU A 222 -10.58 3.95 5.64
N ILE A 223 -9.63 3.17 6.18
CA ILE A 223 -9.12 3.37 7.55
C ILE A 223 -8.47 4.74 7.70
N PHE A 224 -7.67 5.17 6.71
CA PHE A 224 -7.03 6.49 6.74
C PHE A 224 -8.07 7.62 6.76
N GLY A 225 -9.09 7.49 5.91
CA GLY A 225 -10.19 8.47 5.84
C GLY A 225 -11.04 8.51 7.10
N ILE A 226 -11.39 7.35 7.67
CA ILE A 226 -12.14 7.27 8.95
C ILE A 226 -11.31 7.90 10.08
N GLY A 227 -10.05 7.49 10.23
CA GLY A 227 -9.16 8.05 11.24
C GLY A 227 -9.02 9.56 11.11
N SER A 228 -8.82 10.04 9.88
CA SER A 228 -8.75 11.48 9.56
C SER A 228 -10.04 12.22 9.92
N ALA A 229 -11.21 11.67 9.58
CA ALA A 229 -12.50 12.28 9.87
C ALA A 229 -12.76 12.42 11.37
N VAL A 230 -12.48 11.36 12.15
CA VAL A 230 -12.65 11.35 13.61
C VAL A 230 -11.75 12.38 14.30
N HIS A 231 -10.58 12.68 13.72
CA HIS A 231 -9.65 13.69 14.22
C HIS A 231 -9.89 15.09 13.61
N GLY A 232 -11.02 15.31 12.92
CA GLY A 232 -11.41 16.61 12.38
C GLY A 232 -10.68 17.02 11.08
N LEU A 233 -9.92 16.12 10.47
CA LEU A 233 -9.19 16.34 9.21
C LEU A 233 -10.10 16.10 8.00
N TRP A 234 -11.20 16.83 7.91
CA TRP A 234 -12.26 16.61 6.91
C TRP A 234 -11.77 16.72 5.47
N MET A 235 -10.81 17.61 5.20
CA MET A 235 -10.23 17.73 3.86
C MET A 235 -9.44 16.47 3.46
N ALA A 236 -8.70 15.87 4.40
CA ALA A 236 -8.01 14.59 4.15
C ALA A 236 -9.02 13.47 3.95
N ALA A 237 -10.03 13.36 4.82
CA ALA A 237 -11.07 12.35 4.69
C ALA A 237 -11.85 12.43 3.37
N ALA A 238 -12.16 13.65 2.89
CA ALA A 238 -12.83 13.86 1.61
C ALA A 238 -11.95 13.44 0.41
N VAL A 239 -10.66 13.74 0.48
CA VAL A 239 -9.67 13.30 -0.52
C VAL A 239 -9.54 11.78 -0.52
N ASP A 240 -9.41 11.15 0.65
CA ASP A 240 -9.29 9.71 0.79
C ASP A 240 -10.53 8.99 0.23
N ALA A 241 -11.72 9.51 0.52
CA ALA A 241 -12.96 9.02 -0.05
C ALA A 241 -12.98 9.15 -1.58
N ALA A 242 -12.56 10.31 -2.12
CA ALA A 242 -12.50 10.51 -3.57
C ALA A 242 -11.50 9.54 -4.23
N ILE A 243 -10.29 9.40 -3.68
CA ILE A 243 -9.26 8.47 -4.15
C ILE A 243 -9.77 7.03 -4.12
N GLY A 244 -10.40 6.60 -3.02
CA GLY A 244 -10.98 5.28 -2.87
C GLY A 244 -12.08 4.99 -3.88
N ILE A 245 -13.07 5.89 -4.01
CA ILE A 245 -14.21 5.76 -4.91
C ILE A 245 -13.76 5.72 -6.38
N VAL A 246 -12.92 6.69 -6.79
CA VAL A 246 -12.44 6.78 -8.17
C VAL A 246 -11.68 5.52 -8.56
N THR A 247 -10.73 5.08 -7.72
CA THR A 247 -9.97 3.85 -7.95
C THR A 247 -10.86 2.62 -8.03
N ALA A 248 -11.83 2.47 -7.12
CA ALA A 248 -12.78 1.37 -7.13
C ALA A 248 -13.63 1.34 -8.41
N ILE A 249 -14.14 2.49 -8.85
CA ILE A 249 -14.94 2.60 -10.09
C ILE A 249 -14.10 2.16 -11.29
N PHE A 250 -12.88 2.68 -11.44
CA PHE A 250 -12.01 2.31 -12.57
C PHE A 250 -11.61 0.84 -12.53
N ALA A 251 -11.31 0.30 -11.35
CA ALA A 251 -10.93 -1.11 -11.20
C ALA A 251 -12.09 -2.05 -11.54
N VAL A 252 -13.30 -1.77 -11.05
CA VAL A 252 -14.51 -2.55 -11.35
C VAL A 252 -14.88 -2.44 -12.82
N ARG A 253 -14.80 -1.24 -13.42
CA ARG A 253 -15.05 -1.04 -14.85
C ARG A 253 -14.05 -1.82 -15.69
N GLY A 254 -12.75 -1.72 -15.39
CA GLY A 254 -11.70 -2.45 -16.11
C GLY A 254 -11.86 -3.97 -15.99
N ALA A 255 -12.26 -4.47 -14.82
CA ALA A 255 -12.48 -5.89 -14.57
C ALA A 255 -13.65 -6.52 -15.35
N LYS A 256 -14.60 -5.72 -15.87
CA LYS A 256 -15.73 -6.23 -16.67
C LYS A 256 -15.35 -6.58 -18.12
N TRP A 257 -14.20 -6.13 -18.60
CA TRP A 257 -13.65 -6.44 -19.94
C TRP A 257 -12.79 -7.72 -19.92
#